data_AF-A0A966Q1M1-F1
#
_entry.id   AF-A0A966Q1M1-F1
#
_cell.length_a   1.000
_cell.length_b   1.000
_cell.length_c   1.000
_cell.angle_alpha   90.00
_cell.angle_beta   90.00
_cell.angle_gamma   90.00
#
_symmetry.space_group_name_H-M   'P 1'
#
loop_
_entity.id
_entity.type
_entity.pdbx_description
1 polymer ?
#
loop_
_entity_poly.entity_id
_entity_poly.type
_entity_poly.pdbx_seq_one_letter_code
_entity_poly.pdbx_strand_id
1 'polypeptide(L)'
;MDLSDKDIRIDNSRAPLRWIANLFGSISCWAILRIAYLDEDENFGFRYKVFSFIHNVTWPLYHKYGTFYTWLGDLGGEGWDDYDKNGHPYWLYTEWQEDQVTGDAWRLVNKGDK
;
A
#
# COMPACT_ATOMS: atom_id res chain seq x y z
N MET A 1 -0.74 -18.74 10.32
CA MET A 1 0.47 -18.49 9.52
C MET A 1 0.89 -17.08 9.86
N ASP A 2 1.91 -16.90 10.69
CA ASP A 2 2.36 -15.56 11.10
C ASP A 2 2.97 -14.86 9.89
N LEU A 3 2.37 -13.73 9.52
CA LEU A 3 2.76 -12.93 8.36
C LEU A 3 4.10 -12.21 8.57
N SER A 4 4.63 -12.17 9.81
CA SER A 4 5.82 -11.36 10.15
C SER A 4 7.17 -12.03 9.89
N ASP A 5 7.23 -13.35 9.74
CA ASP A 5 8.51 -14.08 9.67
C ASP A 5 9.19 -14.02 8.29
N LYS A 6 8.54 -13.44 7.28
CA LYS A 6 9.04 -13.38 5.89
C LYS A 6 9.49 -11.99 5.44
N ASP A 7 9.45 -11.00 6.33
CA ASP A 7 9.89 -9.65 6.01
C ASP A 7 11.41 -9.52 6.15
N ILE A 8 12.09 -9.31 5.02
CA ILE A 8 13.52 -9.03 5.03
C ILE A 8 13.73 -7.53 5.10
N ARG A 9 14.39 -7.10 6.19
CA ARG A 9 14.90 -5.74 6.33
C ARG A 9 16.18 -5.58 5.50
N ILE A 10 16.17 -4.61 4.58
CA ILE A 10 17.30 -4.25 3.74
C ILE A 10 17.79 -2.86 4.13
N ASP A 11 19.01 -2.79 4.65
CA ASP A 11 19.66 -1.54 5.06
C ASP A 11 20.68 -1.09 4.02
N ASN A 12 20.45 0.05 3.35
CA ASN A 12 21.35 0.54 2.29
C ASN A 12 22.58 1.29 2.83
N SER A 13 22.58 1.67 4.10
CA SER A 13 23.72 2.36 4.73
C SER A 13 23.87 2.05 6.22
N ARG A 14 25.02 2.41 6.80
CA ARG A 14 25.28 2.28 8.24
C ARG A 14 24.83 3.53 8.99
N ALA A 15 24.55 3.39 10.29
CA ALA A 15 24.32 4.55 11.16
C ALA A 15 25.60 5.41 11.27
N PRO A 16 25.51 6.75 11.46
CA PRO A 16 24.29 7.55 11.67
C PRO A 16 23.57 7.97 10.37
N LEU A 17 24.20 7.80 9.21
CA LEU A 17 23.67 8.24 7.91
C LEU A 17 22.29 7.61 7.62
N ARG A 18 22.11 6.33 7.96
CA ARG A 18 20.82 5.63 7.84
C ARG A 18 19.70 6.29 8.63
N TRP A 19 19.97 6.82 9.83
CA TRP A 19 18.94 7.46 10.64
C TRP A 19 18.47 8.76 10.01
N ILE A 20 19.41 9.54 9.50
CA ILE A 20 19.12 10.77 8.76
C ILE A 20 18.34 10.45 7.47
N ALA A 21 18.74 9.40 6.76
CA ALA A 21 18.05 8.94 5.57
C ALA A 21 16.60 8.53 5.89
N ASN A 22 16.39 7.74 6.94
CA ASN A 22 15.05 7.33 7.37
C ASN A 22 14.18 8.53 7.78
N LEU A 23 14.77 9.55 8.42
CA LEU A 23 14.08 10.81 8.70
C LEU A 23 13.63 11.51 7.41
N PHE A 24 14.50 11.57 6.39
CA PHE A 24 14.12 12.08 5.07
C PHE A 24 13.01 11.25 4.43
N GLY A 25 13.00 9.93 4.64
CA GLY A 25 11.90 9.06 4.21
C GLY A 25 10.56 9.46 4.85
N SER A 26 10.54 9.69 6.16
CA SER A 26 9.33 10.16 6.85
C SER A 26 8.84 11.52 6.34
N ILE A 27 9.76 12.46 6.09
CA ILE A 27 9.43 13.78 5.55
C ILE A 27 8.89 13.65 4.11
N SER A 28 9.51 12.81 3.30
CA SER A 28 9.09 12.53 1.92
C SER A 28 7.68 11.94 1.85
N CYS A 29 7.36 10.97 2.72
CA CYS A 29 6.04 10.37 2.81
C CYS A 29 4.97 11.38 3.28
N TRP A 30 5.32 12.23 4.24
CA TRP A 30 4.42 13.31 4.64
C TRP A 30 4.17 14.29 3.48
N ALA A 31 5.21 14.66 2.73
CA ALA A 31 5.08 15.58 1.60
C ALA A 31 4.24 14.99 0.46
N ILE A 32 4.43 13.71 0.10
CA ILE A 32 3.64 13.09 -0.98
C ILE A 32 2.14 12.99 -0.62
N LEU A 33 1.81 12.69 0.64
CA LEU A 33 0.42 12.68 1.09
C LEU A 33 -0.21 14.08 0.94
N ARG A 34 0.53 15.14 1.30
CA ARG A 34 0.05 16.51 1.11
C ARG A 34 -0.13 16.89 -0.36
N ILE A 35 0.75 16.41 -1.23
CA ILE A 35 0.62 16.59 -2.68
C ILE A 35 -0.66 15.91 -3.16
N ALA A 36 -0.91 14.64 -2.78
CA ALA A 36 -2.10 13.90 -3.17
C ALA A 36 -3.40 14.60 -2.73
N TYR A 37 -3.49 15.05 -1.48
CA TYR A 37 -4.65 15.82 -1.02
C TYR A 37 -4.86 17.13 -1.78
N LEU A 38 -3.77 17.84 -2.11
CA LEU A 38 -3.86 19.08 -2.87
C LEU A 38 -4.21 18.84 -4.34
N ASP A 39 -3.83 17.70 -4.89
CA ASP A 39 -4.17 17.26 -6.25
C ASP A 39 -5.67 16.94 -6.35
N GLU A 40 -6.22 16.22 -5.36
CA GLU A 40 -7.67 15.95 -5.25
C GLU A 40 -8.50 17.25 -5.16
N ASP A 41 -8.00 18.26 -4.45
CA ASP A 41 -8.64 19.58 -4.33
C ASP A 41 -8.35 20.51 -5.53
N GLU A 42 -7.68 20.03 -6.58
CA GLU A 42 -7.21 20.80 -7.76
C GLU A 42 -6.39 22.07 -7.38
N ASN A 43 -5.74 22.06 -6.22
CA ASN A 43 -5.06 23.20 -5.63
C ASN A 43 -3.56 23.19 -5.93
N PHE A 44 -3.22 23.51 -7.18
CA PHE A 44 -1.85 23.54 -7.71
C PHE A 44 -1.04 24.81 -7.35
N GLY A 45 -1.38 25.43 -6.22
CA GLY A 45 -0.76 26.68 -5.77
C GLY A 45 0.69 26.53 -5.29
N PHE A 46 1.16 27.55 -4.58
CA PHE A 46 2.52 27.57 -4.02
C PHE A 46 2.81 26.39 -3.08
N ARG A 47 1.81 25.98 -2.29
CA ARG A 47 1.95 24.87 -1.34
C ARG A 47 2.24 23.55 -2.05
N TYR A 48 1.54 23.27 -3.14
CA TYR A 48 1.78 22.09 -3.98
C TYR A 48 3.25 22.04 -4.43
N LYS A 49 3.76 23.14 -5.00
CA LYS A 49 5.15 23.24 -5.47
C LYS A 49 6.18 23.03 -4.35
N VAL A 50 5.94 23.59 -3.16
CA VAL A 50 6.83 23.42 -2.01
C VAL A 50 6.87 21.95 -1.57
N PHE A 51 5.73 21.30 -1.45
CA PHE A 51 5.69 19.88 -1.08
C PHE A 51 6.32 19.00 -2.16
N SER A 52 6.06 19.27 -3.45
CA SER A 52 6.72 18.58 -4.56
C SER A 52 8.23 18.74 -4.51
N PHE A 53 8.73 19.94 -4.21
CA PHE A 53 10.17 20.17 -4.06
C PHE A 53 10.76 19.38 -2.88
N ILE A 54 10.11 19.42 -1.72
CA ILE A 54 10.55 18.65 -0.53
C ILE A 54 10.61 17.17 -0.86
N HIS A 55 9.56 16.61 -1.47
CA HIS A 55 9.53 15.22 -1.88
C HIS A 55 10.65 14.87 -2.86
N ASN A 56 10.83 15.68 -3.92
CA ASN A 56 11.87 15.48 -4.93
C ASN A 56 13.30 15.48 -4.37
N VAL A 57 13.55 16.22 -3.28
CA VAL A 57 14.87 16.26 -2.62
C VAL A 57 15.04 15.12 -1.61
N THR A 58 14.02 14.88 -0.80
CA THR A 58 14.10 13.94 0.33
C THR A 58 13.96 12.48 -0.09
N TRP A 59 13.17 12.20 -1.13
CA TRP A 59 12.97 10.84 -1.64
C TRP A 59 14.26 10.19 -2.15
N PRO A 60 15.06 10.82 -3.04
CA PRO A 60 16.30 10.20 -3.53
C PRO A 60 17.32 9.93 -2.42
N LEU A 61 17.37 10.80 -1.39
CA LEU A 61 18.25 10.62 -0.24
C LEU A 61 17.83 9.40 0.59
N TYR A 62 16.54 9.26 0.87
CA TYR A 62 16.01 8.08 1.54
C TYR A 62 16.20 6.82 0.70
N HIS A 63 15.89 6.85 -0.59
CA HIS A 63 16.05 5.71 -1.48
C HIS A 63 17.49 5.20 -1.50
N LYS A 64 18.47 6.11 -1.52
CA LYS A 64 19.89 5.74 -1.58
C LYS A 64 20.45 5.21 -0.25
N TYR A 65 20.01 5.71 0.89
CA TYR A 65 20.68 5.44 2.18
C TYR A 65 19.76 4.88 3.28
N GLY A 66 18.46 4.82 3.04
CA GLY A 66 17.44 4.41 3.99
C GLY A 66 17.34 2.91 4.21
N THR A 67 16.26 2.51 4.85
CA THR A 67 15.90 1.12 5.14
C THR A 67 14.65 0.76 4.36
N PHE A 68 14.67 -0.38 3.66
CA PHE A 68 13.49 -0.92 2.99
C PHE A 68 13.09 -2.24 3.62
N TYR A 69 11.79 -2.52 3.58
CA TYR A 69 11.23 -3.80 3.98
C TYR A 69 10.72 -4.47 2.71
N THR A 70 11.28 -5.63 2.40
CA THR A 70 10.81 -6.45 1.28
C THR A 70 10.02 -7.60 1.87
N TRP A 71 8.75 -7.64 1.50
CA TRP A 71 7.90 -8.78 1.77
C TRP A 71 8.19 -9.86 0.73
N LEU A 72 8.67 -11.02 1.17
CA LEU A 72 8.96 -12.18 0.31
C LEU A 72 7.86 -13.24 0.37
N GLY A 73 6.64 -12.85 0.77
CA GLY A 73 5.55 -13.80 0.72
C GLY A 73 5.22 -14.19 -0.71
N ASP A 74 4.96 -15.47 -0.89
CA ASP A 74 4.48 -16.01 -2.16
C ASP A 74 2.96 -15.79 -2.23
N LEU A 75 2.51 -14.94 -3.15
CA LEU A 75 1.10 -14.73 -3.48
C LEU A 75 0.59 -15.72 -4.55
N GLY A 76 1.36 -16.75 -4.90
CA GLY A 76 0.98 -17.75 -5.90
C GLY A 76 0.27 -18.99 -5.34
N GLY A 77 -0.16 -18.98 -4.07
CA GLY A 77 -0.89 -20.10 -3.48
C GLY A 77 -2.38 -20.11 -3.86
N GLU A 78 -3.02 -21.29 -3.85
CA GLU A 78 -4.45 -21.49 -4.21
C GLU A 78 -5.43 -20.50 -3.54
N GLY A 79 -5.08 -19.91 -2.39
CA GLY A 79 -5.89 -18.90 -1.70
C GLY A 79 -5.88 -17.49 -2.30
N TRP A 80 -5.03 -17.24 -3.30
CA TRP A 80 -4.95 -15.99 -4.06
C TRP A 80 -5.30 -16.16 -5.54
N ASP A 81 -5.66 -17.38 -5.95
CA ASP A 81 -6.14 -17.64 -7.30
C ASP A 81 -7.56 -17.11 -7.46
N ASP A 82 -7.81 -16.33 -8.52
CA ASP A 82 -9.16 -15.85 -8.88
C ASP A 82 -10.10 -17.00 -9.29
N TYR A 83 -9.54 -18.18 -9.57
CA TYR A 83 -10.20 -19.35 -10.11
C TYR A 83 -10.09 -20.54 -9.17
N ASP A 84 -11.14 -21.36 -9.12
CA ASP A 84 -11.12 -22.64 -8.44
C ASP A 84 -10.28 -23.69 -9.18
N LYS A 85 -10.15 -24.88 -8.58
CA LYS A 85 -9.41 -26.02 -9.14
C LYS A 85 -9.90 -26.49 -10.51
N ASN A 86 -11.10 -26.08 -10.90
CA ASN A 86 -11.75 -26.42 -12.16
C ASN A 86 -11.68 -25.25 -13.16
N GLY A 87 -10.99 -24.15 -12.84
CA GLY A 87 -10.87 -22.96 -13.68
C GLY A 87 -12.12 -22.09 -13.70
N HIS A 88 -13.03 -22.23 -12.73
CA HIS A 88 -14.20 -21.36 -12.61
C HIS A 88 -13.90 -20.21 -11.64
N PRO A 89 -14.20 -18.97 -12.03
CA PRO A 89 -13.93 -17.85 -11.15
C PRO A 89 -14.85 -17.81 -9.93
N TYR A 90 -14.29 -17.46 -8.77
CA TYR A 90 -15.01 -17.51 -7.49
C TYR A 90 -16.27 -16.62 -7.44
N TRP A 91 -16.29 -15.50 -8.17
CA TRP A 91 -17.46 -14.61 -8.23
C TRP A 91 -18.69 -15.22 -8.91
N LEU A 92 -18.57 -16.37 -9.56
CA LEU A 92 -19.75 -17.12 -10.02
C LEU A 92 -20.52 -17.73 -8.85
N TYR A 93 -19.82 -18.08 -7.76
CA TYR A 93 -20.38 -18.72 -6.59
C TYR A 93 -20.71 -17.75 -5.46
N THR A 94 -20.26 -16.50 -5.54
CA THR A 94 -20.51 -15.49 -4.49
C THR A 94 -21.44 -14.38 -4.96
N GLU A 95 -22.24 -13.84 -4.04
CA GLU A 95 -23.00 -12.60 -4.20
C GLU A 95 -22.62 -11.61 -3.09
N TRP A 96 -22.72 -10.32 -3.39
CA TRP A 96 -22.57 -9.28 -2.38
C TRP A 96 -23.78 -9.30 -1.45
N GLN A 97 -23.54 -9.37 -0.14
CA GLN A 97 -24.60 -9.15 0.81
C GLN A 97 -24.72 -7.65 1.09
N GLU A 98 -25.86 -7.10 0.68
CA GLU A 98 -26.24 -5.73 0.96
C GLU A 98 -26.95 -5.64 2.32
N ASP A 99 -26.56 -4.65 3.13
CA ASP A 99 -27.34 -4.23 4.27
C ASP A 99 -28.63 -3.56 3.78
N GLN A 100 -29.79 -4.09 4.17
CA GLN A 100 -31.09 -3.56 3.74
C GLN A 100 -31.41 -2.15 4.27
N VAL A 101 -30.70 -1.68 5.29
CA VAL A 101 -30.93 -0.38 5.94
C VAL A 101 -30.05 0.71 5.32
N THR A 102 -28.78 0.42 5.02
CA THR A 102 -27.84 1.41 4.47
C THR A 102 -27.60 1.27 2.97
N GLY A 103 -27.88 0.10 2.38
CA GLY A 103 -27.58 -0.21 0.98
C GLY A 103 -26.11 -0.53 0.73
N ASP A 104 -25.29 -0.63 1.79
CA ASP A 104 -23.87 -0.93 1.66
C ASP A 104 -23.62 -2.43 1.61
N ALA A 105 -22.84 -2.87 0.61
CA ALA A 105 -22.31 -4.21 0.56
C ALA A 105 -20.98 -4.29 1.34
N TRP A 106 -20.93 -5.14 2.37
CA TRP A 106 -19.75 -5.24 3.25
C TRP A 106 -19.15 -6.65 3.32
N ARG A 107 -19.81 -7.68 2.76
CA ARG A 107 -19.23 -9.03 2.62
C ARG A 107 -19.72 -9.77 1.39
N LEU A 108 -18.88 -10.67 0.88
CA LEU A 108 -19.25 -11.69 -0.11
C LEU A 108 -19.82 -12.93 0.59
N VAL A 109 -20.91 -13.49 0.08
CA VAL A 109 -21.56 -14.70 0.59
C VAL A 109 -21.70 -15.72 -0.55
N ASN A 110 -21.56 -17.02 -0.26
CA ASN A 110 -21.80 -18.05 -1.26
C ASN A 110 -23.30 -18.13 -1.61
N LYS A 111 -23.62 -18.18 -2.91
CA LYS A 111 -24.98 -18.31 -3.45
C LYS A 111 -25.67 -19.61 -3.03
N GLY A 112 -24.90 -20.63 -2.64
CA GLY A 112 -25.40 -21.95 -2.21
C GLY A 112 -25.77 -22.06 -0.73
N ASP A 113 -25.49 -21.05 0.10
CA ASP A 113 -25.82 -21.05 1.54
C ASP A 113 -27.23 -20.47 1.83
N LYS A 114 -28.16 -20.57 0.87
CA LYS A 114 -29.58 -20.21 1.04
C LYS A 114 -30.47 -21.44 1.21
#